data_AF-A0A8J7U0N2-F1
#
_entry.id   AF-A0A8J7U0N2-F1
#
_cell.length_a   1.000
_cell.length_b   1.000
_cell.length_c   1.000
_cell.angle_alpha   90.00
_cell.angle_beta   90.00
_cell.angle_gamma   90.00
#
_symmetry.space_group_name_H-M   'P 1'
#
loop_
_entity.id
_entity.type
_entity.pdbx_description
1 polymer ?
#
loop_
_entity_poly.entity_id
_entity_poly.type
_entity_poly.pdbx_seq_one_letter_code
_entity_poly.pdbx_strand_id
1 'polypeptide(L)'
;MSANVRSAWVGVALVVLGAGLWLVSRLVAGTEPHVYAAGPPPESVQLVHGHTYTLAIRGGVLAAQNLGVAPSTLRCSVSSPQIGVRPLTVRPEASDTKAVNQIATFTAPVSGRVHVSCAGLTDVFVDDAADAPADHAGLALVLATIALTVGTPLALSGLRSFRLGR
;
A
#
# COMPACT_ATOMS: atom_id res chain seq x y z
N MET A 1 13.64 38.27 -19.24
CA MET A 1 12.68 37.59 -18.34
C MET A 1 13.29 37.61 -16.95
N SER A 2 12.75 38.39 -16.01
CA SER A 2 13.34 38.55 -14.68
C SER A 2 13.28 37.25 -13.87
N ALA A 3 14.20 37.08 -12.91
CA ALA A 3 14.31 35.88 -12.09
C ALA A 3 12.97 35.48 -11.42
N ASN A 4 12.17 36.49 -11.05
CA ASN A 4 10.84 36.33 -10.45
C ASN A 4 9.80 35.70 -11.40
N VAL A 5 9.90 35.98 -12.70
CA VAL A 5 9.00 35.36 -13.69
C VAL A 5 9.39 33.90 -13.90
N ARG A 6 10.69 33.59 -13.90
CA ARG A 6 11.18 32.20 -14.04
C ARG A 6 10.76 31.34 -12.85
N SER A 7 10.89 31.83 -11.62
CA SER A 7 10.47 31.10 -10.42
C SER A 7 8.96 30.87 -10.36
N ALA A 8 8.16 31.84 -10.80
CA ALA A 8 6.70 31.68 -10.91
C ALA A 8 6.32 30.55 -11.87
N TRP A 9 6.90 30.52 -13.07
CA TRP A 9 6.63 29.47 -14.06
C TRP A 9 7.10 28.09 -13.59
N VAL A 10 8.26 28.01 -12.94
CA VAL A 10 8.74 26.74 -12.36
C VAL A 10 7.77 26.25 -11.27
N GLY A 11 7.30 27.14 -10.39
CA GLY A 11 6.32 26.79 -9.37
C GLY A 11 5.01 26.28 -9.98
N VAL A 12 4.47 26.98 -10.98
CA VAL A 12 3.25 26.54 -11.68
C VAL A 12 3.44 25.19 -12.37
N ALA A 13 4.57 24.99 -13.06
CA ALA A 13 4.87 23.72 -13.71
C ALA A 13 4.93 22.57 -12.70
N LEU A 14 5.57 22.77 -11.55
CA LEU A 14 5.62 21.78 -10.47
C LEU A 14 4.24 21.48 -9.88
N VAL A 15 3.38 22.49 -9.71
CA VAL A 15 2.00 22.29 -9.23
C VAL A 15 1.19 21.46 -10.23
N VAL A 16 1.26 21.78 -11.52
CA VAL A 16 0.57 21.04 -12.58
C VAL A 16 1.08 19.60 -12.64
N LEU A 17 2.41 19.41 -12.60
CA LEU A 17 3.01 18.08 -12.56
C LEU A 17 2.56 17.29 -11.32
N GLY A 18 2.56 17.92 -10.15
CA GLY A 18 2.13 17.29 -8.91
C GLY A 18 0.67 16.86 -8.93
N ALA A 19 -0.22 17.73 -9.44
CA ALA A 19 -1.64 17.38 -9.63
C ALA A 19 -1.82 16.25 -10.65
N GLY A 20 -1.05 16.26 -11.75
CA GLY A 20 -1.03 15.19 -12.73
C GLY A 20 -0.59 13.85 -12.14
N LEU A 21 0.51 13.84 -11.37
CA LEU A 21 1.02 12.65 -10.69
C LEU A 21 0.03 12.13 -9.63
N TRP A 22 -0.66 13.01 -8.93
CA TRP A 22 -1.72 12.62 -8.00
C TRP A 22 -2.90 11.97 -8.74
N LEU A 23 -3.31 12.51 -9.89
CA LEU A 23 -4.36 11.89 -10.70
C LEU A 23 -3.90 10.52 -11.21
N VAL A 24 -2.67 10.42 -11.70
CA VAL A 24 -2.06 9.14 -12.11
C VAL A 24 -2.05 8.16 -10.95
N SER A 25 -1.67 8.57 -9.73
CA SER A 25 -1.68 7.65 -8.57
C SER A 25 -3.08 7.13 -8.26
N ARG A 26 -4.14 7.93 -8.47
CA ARG A 26 -5.53 7.47 -8.29
C ARG A 26 -5.96 6.47 -9.35
N LEU A 27 -5.59 6.72 -10.60
CA LEU A 27 -5.91 5.81 -11.71
C LEU A 27 -5.13 4.49 -11.57
N VAL A 28 -3.83 4.60 -11.30
CA VAL A 28 -2.93 3.45 -11.14
C VAL A 28 -3.34 2.63 -9.93
N ALA A 29 -3.65 3.22 -8.77
CA ALA A 29 -4.14 2.46 -7.61
C ALA A 29 -5.45 1.69 -7.89
N GLY A 30 -6.29 2.19 -8.80
CA GLY A 30 -7.51 1.49 -9.22
C GLY A 30 -7.26 0.33 -10.20
N THR A 31 -6.12 0.33 -10.88
CA THR A 31 -5.74 -0.67 -11.89
C THR A 31 -4.60 -1.57 -11.45
N GLU A 32 -3.89 -1.19 -10.38
CA GLU A 32 -2.80 -1.97 -9.84
C GLU A 32 -3.37 -3.28 -9.32
N PRO A 33 -2.73 -4.40 -9.66
CA PRO A 33 -3.02 -5.66 -9.02
C PRO A 33 -2.46 -5.56 -7.59
N HIS A 34 -3.16 -4.83 -6.71
CA HIS A 34 -3.13 -5.19 -5.30
C HIS A 34 -3.39 -6.70 -5.27
N VAL A 35 -2.67 -7.47 -4.44
CA VAL A 35 -2.75 -8.94 -4.49
C VAL A 35 -4.22 -9.41 -4.42
N TYR A 36 -5.07 -8.62 -3.74
CA TYR A 36 -6.52 -8.75 -3.62
C TYR A 36 -7.36 -8.48 -4.89
N ALA A 37 -6.93 -7.63 -5.83
CA ALA A 37 -7.71 -7.19 -6.99
C ALA A 37 -7.56 -8.12 -8.22
N ALA A 38 -6.51 -8.93 -8.28
CA ALA A 38 -6.09 -9.65 -9.49
C ALA A 38 -6.69 -11.05 -9.69
N GLY A 39 -7.52 -11.55 -8.76
CA GLY A 39 -8.10 -12.90 -8.85
C GLY A 39 -7.89 -13.71 -7.57
N PRO A 40 -7.74 -15.04 -7.64
CA PRO A 40 -7.47 -15.86 -6.46
C PRO A 40 -6.10 -15.50 -5.84
N PRO A 41 -5.90 -15.77 -4.54
CA PRO A 41 -4.60 -15.57 -3.92
C PRO A 41 -3.51 -16.41 -4.59
N PRO A 42 -2.26 -15.91 -4.65
CA PRO A 42 -1.15 -16.67 -5.21
C PRO A 42 -0.91 -17.96 -4.40
N GLU A 43 -0.58 -19.05 -5.08
CA GLU A 43 -0.30 -20.34 -4.42
C GLU A 43 0.87 -20.24 -3.44
N SER A 44 1.85 -19.39 -3.72
CA SER A 44 2.96 -19.12 -2.80
C SER A 44 3.42 -17.68 -2.89
N VAL A 45 3.99 -17.19 -1.79
CA VAL A 45 4.60 -15.87 -1.68
C VAL A 45 6.02 -16.00 -1.14
N GLN A 46 6.90 -15.09 -1.52
CA GLN A 46 8.25 -15.03 -0.99
C GLN A 46 8.27 -14.27 0.33
N LEU A 47 8.67 -14.96 1.39
CA LEU A 47 8.91 -14.33 2.69
C LEU A 47 10.41 -14.25 3.01
N VAL A 48 10.74 -13.30 3.86
CA VAL A 48 12.05 -13.09 4.47
C VAL A 48 11.91 -13.17 5.98
N HIS A 49 12.68 -14.04 6.61
CA HIS A 49 12.68 -14.28 8.05
C HIS A 49 12.83 -12.98 8.85
N GLY A 50 12.01 -12.82 9.90
CA GLY A 50 12.04 -11.67 10.79
C GLY A 50 11.34 -10.41 10.26
N HIS A 51 10.95 -10.37 8.99
CA HIS A 51 10.11 -9.30 8.47
C HIS A 51 8.64 -9.48 8.89
N THR A 52 7.95 -8.36 9.10
CA THR A 52 6.52 -8.33 9.40
C THR A 52 5.75 -8.13 8.11
N TYR A 53 4.75 -8.97 7.89
CA TYR A 53 3.87 -8.95 6.73
C TYR A 53 2.42 -8.77 7.17
N THR A 54 1.60 -8.30 6.23
CA THR A 54 0.19 -8.04 6.44
C THR A 54 -0.65 -9.18 5.86
N LEU A 55 -1.58 -9.72 6.64
CA LEU A 55 -2.61 -10.62 6.16
C LEU A 55 -3.85 -9.83 5.85
N ALA A 56 -4.40 -10.04 4.67
CA ALA A 56 -5.60 -9.37 4.25
C ALA A 56 -6.52 -10.31 3.44
N ILE A 57 -7.79 -9.94 3.43
CA ILE A 57 -8.85 -10.56 2.63
C ILE A 57 -9.69 -9.44 2.02
N ARG A 58 -10.44 -9.73 0.97
CA ARG A 58 -11.37 -8.74 0.40
C ARG A 58 -12.44 -8.37 1.43
N GLY A 59 -12.53 -7.07 1.76
CA GLY A 59 -13.48 -6.56 2.75
C GLY A 59 -13.03 -6.71 4.22
N GLY A 60 -11.80 -7.19 4.45
CA GLY A 60 -11.10 -7.10 5.73
C GLY A 60 -11.82 -7.80 6.88
N VAL A 61 -11.68 -7.24 8.08
CA VAL A 61 -12.20 -7.85 9.32
C VAL A 61 -13.71 -8.11 9.26
N LEU A 62 -14.48 -7.21 8.67
CA LEU A 62 -15.94 -7.38 8.55
C LEU A 62 -16.29 -8.60 7.70
N ALA A 63 -15.60 -8.80 6.58
CA ALA A 63 -15.79 -9.98 5.74
C ALA A 63 -15.42 -11.27 6.47
N ALA A 64 -14.33 -11.27 7.24
CA ALA A 64 -13.92 -12.43 8.05
C ALA A 64 -15.00 -12.79 9.09
N GLN A 65 -15.57 -11.79 9.76
CA GLN A 65 -16.65 -11.98 10.72
C GLN A 65 -17.92 -12.53 10.07
N ASN A 66 -18.27 -12.05 8.87
CA ASN A 66 -19.41 -12.56 8.10
C ASN A 66 -19.23 -14.04 7.69
N LEU A 67 -17.98 -14.49 7.56
CA LEU A 67 -17.62 -15.91 7.36
C LEU A 67 -17.55 -16.71 8.68
N GLY A 68 -17.90 -16.10 9.82
CA GLY A 68 -17.87 -16.73 11.14
C GLY A 68 -16.50 -16.77 11.81
N VAL A 69 -15.50 -16.06 11.26
CA VAL A 69 -14.14 -16.00 11.81
C VAL A 69 -13.96 -14.73 12.63
N ALA A 70 -13.87 -14.88 13.96
CA ALA A 70 -13.56 -13.75 14.84
C ALA A 70 -12.06 -13.39 14.76
N PRO A 71 -11.69 -12.10 14.74
CA PRO A 71 -10.28 -11.68 14.70
C PRO A 71 -9.44 -12.28 15.83
N SER A 72 -10.00 -12.35 17.04
CA SER A 72 -9.32 -12.90 18.22
C SER A 72 -9.03 -14.40 18.13
N THR A 73 -9.74 -15.14 17.28
CA THR A 73 -9.59 -16.59 17.09
C THR A 73 -8.89 -16.93 15.78
N LEU A 74 -8.36 -15.94 15.06
CA LEU A 74 -7.70 -16.15 13.78
C LEU A 74 -6.49 -17.07 13.96
N ARG A 75 -6.51 -18.20 13.25
CA ARG A 75 -5.41 -19.18 13.25
C ARG A 75 -4.88 -19.31 11.85
N CYS A 76 -3.64 -18.91 11.66
CA CYS A 76 -2.97 -19.02 10.37
C CYS A 76 -1.76 -19.94 10.46
N SER A 77 -1.40 -20.50 9.31
CA SER A 77 -0.24 -21.37 9.15
C SER A 77 0.49 -21.03 7.88
N VAL A 78 1.77 -21.32 7.89
CA VAL A 78 2.66 -21.24 6.73
C VAL A 78 3.07 -22.66 6.36
N SER A 79 3.11 -22.94 5.06
CA SER A 79 3.49 -24.25 4.57
C SER A 79 4.44 -24.17 3.39
N SER A 80 5.43 -25.06 3.36
CA SER A 80 6.25 -25.30 2.18
C SER A 80 6.75 -26.74 2.17
N PRO A 81 7.18 -27.27 1.01
CA PRO A 81 7.77 -28.61 0.92
C PRO A 81 8.95 -28.83 1.89
N GLN A 82 9.70 -27.78 2.23
CA GLN A 82 10.90 -27.85 3.04
C GLN A 82 10.63 -27.83 4.55
N ILE A 83 9.62 -27.08 5.01
CA ILE A 83 9.37 -26.85 6.44
C ILE A 83 8.12 -27.56 6.97
N GLY A 84 7.34 -28.18 6.09
CA GLY A 84 6.02 -28.71 6.40
C GLY A 84 5.03 -27.59 6.70
N VAL A 85 3.96 -27.91 7.42
CA VAL A 85 2.99 -26.93 7.94
C VAL A 85 3.46 -26.43 9.31
N ARG A 86 3.54 -25.12 9.49
CA ARG A 86 3.88 -24.50 10.77
C ARG A 86 2.87 -23.42 11.14
N PRO A 87 2.42 -23.34 12.40
CA PRO A 87 1.53 -22.27 12.83
C PRO A 87 2.24 -20.91 12.78
N LEU A 88 1.50 -19.87 12.44
CA LEU A 88 1.94 -18.48 12.47
C LEU A 88 1.47 -17.81 13.75
N THR A 89 2.37 -17.05 14.38
CA THR A 89 1.98 -16.09 15.41
C THR A 89 1.46 -14.84 14.72
N VAL A 90 0.14 -14.67 14.74
CA VAL A 90 -0.54 -13.52 14.14
C VAL A 90 -0.91 -12.50 15.22
N ARG A 91 -0.85 -11.23 14.85
CA ARG A 91 -1.42 -10.12 15.60
C ARG A 91 -2.68 -9.65 14.85
N PRO A 92 -3.88 -10.04 15.32
CA PRO A 92 -5.12 -9.71 14.63
C PRO A 92 -5.42 -8.22 14.67
N GLU A 93 -6.10 -7.74 13.64
CA GLU A 93 -6.70 -6.42 13.63
C GLU A 93 -7.87 -6.33 14.62
N ALA A 94 -8.11 -5.12 15.11
CA ALA A 94 -9.27 -4.86 15.96
C ALA A 94 -10.57 -4.98 15.16
N SER A 95 -11.66 -5.36 15.83
CA SER A 95 -12.98 -5.49 15.20
C SER A 95 -13.55 -4.18 14.66
N ASP A 96 -13.10 -3.04 15.19
CA ASP A 96 -13.49 -1.69 14.82
C ASP A 96 -12.44 -0.99 13.92
N THR A 97 -11.49 -1.75 13.37
CA THR A 97 -10.45 -1.25 12.48
C THR A 97 -11.02 -0.47 11.28
N LYS A 98 -10.28 0.54 10.83
CA LYS A 98 -10.57 1.26 9.57
C LYS A 98 -9.84 0.66 8.38
N ALA A 99 -9.05 -0.39 8.60
CA ALA A 99 -8.39 -1.08 7.51
C ALA A 99 -9.42 -1.80 6.64
N VAL A 100 -9.35 -1.53 5.33
CA VAL A 100 -10.36 -2.01 4.38
C VAL A 100 -10.21 -3.50 4.09
N ASN A 101 -8.98 -3.98 3.96
CA ASN A 101 -8.68 -5.37 3.59
C ASN A 101 -7.85 -6.12 4.64
N GLN A 102 -7.18 -5.42 5.55
CA GLN A 102 -6.33 -6.03 6.57
C GLN A 102 -7.15 -6.79 7.61
N ILE A 103 -6.64 -7.95 8.01
CA ILE A 103 -7.21 -8.78 9.09
C ILE A 103 -6.22 -9.10 10.19
N ALA A 104 -4.92 -9.12 9.90
CA ALA A 104 -3.87 -9.37 10.87
C ALA A 104 -2.50 -8.97 10.32
N THR A 105 -1.48 -8.99 11.17
CA THR A 105 -0.07 -8.98 10.78
C THR A 105 0.63 -10.20 11.37
N PHE A 106 1.75 -10.61 10.78
CA PHE A 106 2.60 -11.68 11.34
C PHE A 106 4.07 -11.43 11.03
N THR A 107 4.95 -11.93 11.88
CA THR A 107 6.39 -11.94 11.60
C THR A 107 6.76 -13.27 10.95
N ALA A 108 7.41 -13.24 9.79
CA ALA A 108 7.76 -14.45 9.07
C ALA A 108 8.75 -15.31 9.86
N PRO A 109 8.39 -16.57 10.21
CA PRO A 109 9.26 -17.44 10.98
C PRO A 109 10.39 -18.04 10.12
N VAL A 110 10.29 -17.94 8.79
CA VAL A 110 11.22 -18.53 7.83
C VAL A 110 11.39 -17.63 6.60
N SER A 111 12.49 -17.81 5.89
CA SER A 111 12.67 -17.25 4.53
C SER A 111 12.35 -18.32 3.48
N GLY A 112 11.77 -17.91 2.36
CA GLY A 112 11.49 -18.80 1.23
C GLY A 112 10.11 -18.57 0.61
N ARG A 113 9.82 -19.30 -0.49
CA ARG A 113 8.47 -19.39 -1.03
C ARG A 113 7.62 -20.28 -0.15
N VAL A 114 6.50 -19.75 0.31
CA VAL A 114 5.59 -20.44 1.22
C VAL A 114 4.14 -20.16 0.84
N HIS A 115 3.26 -21.09 1.18
CA HIS A 115 1.82 -20.91 1.12
C HIS A 115 1.31 -20.52 2.52
N VAL A 116 0.56 -19.42 2.61
CA VAL A 116 -0.05 -18.96 3.87
C VAL A 116 -1.54 -19.21 3.81
N SER A 117 -2.07 -19.87 4.83
CA SER A 117 -3.50 -20.19 4.95
C SER A 117 -4.01 -19.87 6.35
N CYS A 118 -5.28 -19.47 6.45
CA CYS A 118 -5.94 -19.23 7.73
C CYS A 118 -7.20 -20.09 7.83
N ALA A 119 -7.41 -20.71 8.99
CA ALA A 119 -8.55 -21.58 9.23
C ALA A 119 -9.86 -20.79 9.06
N GLY A 120 -10.78 -21.34 8.24
CA GLY A 120 -12.08 -20.72 7.96
C GLY A 120 -12.06 -19.60 6.90
N LEU A 121 -10.91 -19.29 6.31
CA LEU A 121 -10.79 -18.29 5.25
C LEU A 121 -10.20 -18.93 3.98
N THR A 122 -10.84 -18.70 2.83
CA THR A 122 -10.44 -19.28 1.54
C THR A 122 -9.52 -18.36 0.73
N ASP A 123 -9.64 -17.05 0.91
CA ASP A 123 -8.95 -16.05 0.09
C ASP A 123 -8.10 -15.12 0.98
N VAL A 124 -6.99 -15.66 1.48
CA VAL A 124 -6.02 -14.90 2.27
C VAL A 124 -4.85 -14.51 1.38
N PHE A 125 -4.52 -13.22 1.39
CA PHE A 125 -3.35 -12.71 0.69
C PHE A 125 -2.38 -12.09 1.68
N VAL A 126 -1.10 -12.18 1.34
CA VAL A 126 -0.01 -11.57 2.09
C VAL A 126 0.40 -10.30 1.35
N ASP A 127 0.15 -9.15 1.97
CA ASP A 127 0.56 -7.85 1.42
C ASP A 127 2.06 -7.64 1.63
N ASP A 128 2.67 -6.88 0.71
CA ASP A 128 4.10 -6.53 0.73
C ASP A 128 5.04 -7.74 0.86
N ALA A 129 4.65 -8.89 0.29
CA ALA A 129 5.56 -10.03 0.14
C ALA A 129 6.82 -9.61 -0.62
N ALA A 130 7.94 -10.30 -0.41
CA ALA A 130 9.21 -9.89 -1.01
C ALA A 130 9.25 -10.05 -2.55
N ASP A 131 8.30 -10.80 -3.11
CA ASP A 131 8.05 -10.94 -4.55
C ASP A 131 6.84 -10.13 -5.03
N ALA A 132 6.30 -9.23 -4.20
CA ALA A 132 5.25 -8.31 -4.60
C ALA A 132 5.74 -7.38 -5.72
N PRO A 133 4.86 -7.06 -6.71
CA PRO A 133 5.18 -6.07 -7.72
C PRO A 133 5.41 -4.70 -7.08
N ALA A 134 6.16 -3.84 -7.77
CA ALA A 134 6.42 -2.48 -7.29
C ALA A 134 5.11 -1.68 -7.16
N ASP A 135 4.97 -0.94 -6.05
CA ASP A 135 3.88 -0.01 -5.79
C ASP A 135 4.10 1.30 -6.58
N HIS A 136 3.68 1.30 -7.85
CA HIS A 136 3.82 2.46 -8.72
C HIS A 136 2.84 3.57 -8.34
N ALA A 137 1.66 3.24 -7.81
CA ALA A 137 0.71 4.23 -7.28
C ALA A 137 1.31 4.96 -6.08
N GLY A 138 1.90 4.23 -5.13
CA GLY A 138 2.61 4.81 -3.99
C GLY A 138 3.77 5.69 -4.42
N LEU A 139 4.58 5.24 -5.37
CA LEU A 139 5.67 6.06 -5.93
C LEU A 139 5.15 7.34 -6.59
N ALA A 140 4.11 7.26 -7.41
CA ALA A 140 3.49 8.41 -8.06
C ALA A 140 2.93 9.40 -7.03
N LEU A 141 2.30 8.91 -5.96
CA LEU A 141 1.78 9.73 -4.88
C LEU A 141 2.89 10.46 -4.10
N VAL A 142 4.02 9.78 -3.84
CA VAL A 142 5.19 10.41 -3.20
C VAL A 142 5.74 11.53 -4.08
N LEU A 143 5.94 11.27 -5.38
CA LEU A 143 6.42 12.29 -6.32
C LEU A 143 5.43 13.45 -6.45
N ALA A 144 4.13 13.18 -6.47
CA ALA A 144 3.09 14.20 -6.47
C ALA A 144 3.19 15.10 -5.23
N THR A 145 3.37 14.50 -4.06
CA THR A 145 3.50 15.20 -2.79
C THR A 145 4.71 16.13 -2.80
N ILE A 146 5.89 15.62 -3.19
CA ILE A 146 7.12 16.42 -3.30
C ILE A 146 6.90 17.60 -4.26
N ALA A 147 6.35 17.35 -5.45
CA ALA A 147 6.11 18.37 -6.46
C ALA A 147 5.14 19.45 -5.97
N LEU A 148 4.05 19.08 -5.29
CA LEU A 148 3.08 20.03 -4.73
C LEU A 148 3.66 20.83 -3.56
N THR A 149 4.39 20.17 -2.65
CA THR A 149 5.01 20.83 -1.48
C THR A 149 6.06 21.85 -1.90
N VAL A 150 6.83 21.60 -2.95
CA VAL A 150 7.84 22.55 -3.48
C VAL A 150 7.22 23.56 -4.44
N GLY A 151 6.33 23.12 -5.32
CA GLY A 151 5.74 23.95 -6.38
C GLY A 151 4.82 25.04 -5.85
N THR A 152 3.97 24.71 -4.86
CA THR A 152 3.00 25.66 -4.29
C THR A 152 3.64 26.91 -3.70
N PRO A 153 4.65 26.83 -2.79
CA PRO A 153 5.30 28.02 -2.25
C PRO A 153 6.06 28.82 -3.31
N LEU A 154 6.69 28.17 -4.29
CA LEU A 154 7.36 28.84 -5.41
C LEU A 154 6.36 29.63 -6.27
N ALA A 155 5.24 29.03 -6.62
CA ALA A 155 4.19 29.67 -7.40
C ALA A 155 3.60 30.89 -6.65
N LEU A 156 3.29 30.73 -5.37
CA LEU A 156 2.75 31.81 -4.54
C LEU A 156 3.77 32.95 -4.34
N SER A 157 5.03 32.62 -4.11
CA SER A 157 6.12 33.61 -3.99
C SER A 157 6.31 34.41 -5.28
N GLY A 158 6.33 33.72 -6.43
CA GLY A 158 6.39 34.34 -7.75
C GLY A 158 5.20 35.27 -8.01
N LEU A 159 3.98 34.83 -7.73
CA LEU A 159 2.76 35.63 -7.86
C LEU A 159 2.78 36.88 -6.96
N ARG A 160 3.24 36.74 -5.71
CA ARG A 160 3.36 37.87 -4.78
C ARG A 160 4.36 38.91 -5.28
N SER A 161 5.51 38.48 -5.80
CA SER A 161 6.51 39.38 -6.37
C SER A 161 5.99 40.16 -7.59
N PHE A 162 5.11 39.54 -8.38
CA PHE A 162 4.47 40.18 -9.54
C PHE A 162 3.45 41.25 -9.13
N ARG A 163 2.75 41.06 -8.00
CA ARG A 163 1.80 42.05 -7.45
C ARG A 163 2.49 43.26 -6.81
N LEU A 164 3.67 43.09 -6.25
CA LEU A 164 4.42 44.17 -5.57
C LEU A 164 5.33 44.97 -6.49
N GLY A 165 5.69 44.42 -7.66
CA GLY A 165 6.48 45.09 -8.69
C GLY A 165 5.67 45.83 -9.76
N ARG A 166 4.34 45.87 -9.61
CA ARG A 166 3.42 46.75 -10.32
C ARG A 166 2.93 47.82 -9.35
#